data_AF-A0A380G7C6-F1
#
_entry.id   AF-A0A380G7C6-F1
#
_cell.length_a   1.000
_cell.length_b   1.000
_cell.length_c   1.000
_cell.angle_alpha   90.00
_cell.angle_beta   90.00
_cell.angle_gamma   90.00
#
_symmetry.space_group_name_H-M   'P 1'
#
loop_
_entity.id
_entity.type
_entity.pdbx_description
1 polymer ?
#
loop_
_entity_poly.entity_id
_entity_poly.type
_entity_poly.pdbx_seq_one_letter_code
_entity_poly.pdbx_strand_id
1 'polypeptide(L)'
;MEQFTEFYLVEVNKNGEESALMQNYSNSFIKGASPANAYKFKDEEQAKKVCAMQNMLAEIFNNGTKTYYVKQEVARTKYNQDGTAYKSAEEPSSREETE
;
A
#
# COMPACT_ATOMS: atom_id res chain seq x y z
N MET A 1 -0.78 19.16 0.14
CA MET A 1 -1.66 18.00 -0.15
C MET A 1 -0.79 16.95 -0.79
N GLU A 2 -0.68 15.76 -0.21
CA GLU A 2 0.17 14.70 -0.74
C GLU A 2 -0.70 13.71 -1.53
N GLN A 3 -0.42 13.53 -2.81
CA GLN A 3 -1.10 12.57 -3.67
C GLN A 3 -0.08 11.60 -4.26
N PHE A 4 -0.35 10.31 -4.13
CA PHE A 4 0.51 9.27 -4.71
C PHE A 4 -0.31 8.01 -5.03
N THR A 5 0.24 7.19 -5.92
CA THR A 5 -0.29 5.86 -6.20
C THR A 5 0.51 4.84 -5.41
N GLU A 6 -0.19 3.89 -4.81
CA GLU A 6 0.40 2.72 -4.18
C GLU A 6 -0.32 1.45 -4.66
N PHE A 7 0.36 0.32 -4.54
CA PHE A 7 -0.20 -0.98 -4.85
C PHE A 7 -0.03 -1.92 -3.67
N TYR A 8 -0.92 -2.88 -3.51
CA TYR A 8 -0.79 -3.91 -2.48
C TYR A 8 -1.42 -5.22 -2.96
N LEU A 9 -1.11 -6.32 -2.28
CA LEU A 9 -1.65 -7.64 -2.62
C LEU A 9 -2.77 -8.04 -1.68
N VAL A 10 -3.74 -8.79 -2.20
CA VAL A 10 -4.81 -9.43 -1.44
C VAL A 10 -4.88 -10.89 -1.82
N GLU A 11 -4.83 -11.76 -0.82
CA GLU A 11 -5.09 -13.18 -0.99
C GLU A 11 -6.58 -13.46 -0.71
N VAL A 12 -7.20 -14.26 -1.56
CA VAL A 12 -8.53 -14.84 -1.40
C VAL A 12 -8.35 -16.32 -1.07
N ASN A 13 -8.92 -16.77 0.04
CA ASN A 13 -8.91 -18.19 0.39
C ASN A 13 -10.04 -18.97 -0.31
N LYS A 14 -10.09 -20.30 -0.09
CA LYS A 14 -11.10 -21.20 -0.66
C LYS A 14 -12.55 -20.81 -0.34
N ASN A 15 -12.77 -20.07 0.76
CA ASN A 15 -14.08 -19.62 1.19
C ASN A 15 -14.46 -18.24 0.62
N GLY A 16 -13.56 -17.61 -0.16
CA GLY A 16 -13.76 -16.26 -0.68
C GLY A 16 -13.35 -15.15 0.29
N GLU A 17 -12.72 -15.48 1.42
CA GLU A 17 -12.30 -14.46 2.39
C GLU A 17 -11.02 -13.76 1.92
N GLU A 18 -11.05 -12.44 1.93
CA GLU A 18 -9.95 -11.58 1.51
C GLU A 18 -9.02 -11.26 2.69
N SER A 19 -7.72 -11.28 2.44
CA SER A 19 -6.68 -10.90 3.39
C SER A 19 -5.60 -10.08 2.70
N ALA A 20 -5.45 -8.82 3.10
CA ALA A 20 -4.41 -7.96 2.55
C ALA A 20 -3.03 -8.44 3.02
N LEU A 21 -2.07 -8.62 2.11
CA LEU A 21 -0.78 -9.22 2.45
C LEU A 21 0.19 -8.19 3.04
N MET A 22 0.80 -8.56 4.16
CA MET A 22 1.85 -7.81 4.84
C MET A 22 3.19 -8.51 4.65
N GLN A 23 4.27 -7.74 4.58
CA GLN A 23 5.61 -8.32 4.57
C GLN A 23 6.08 -8.55 6.01
N ASN A 24 6.55 -9.75 6.32
CA ASN A 24 7.17 -10.06 7.61
C ASN A 24 8.67 -9.69 7.60
N TYR A 25 9.33 -9.83 8.76
CA TYR A 25 10.77 -9.52 8.92
C TYR A 25 11.71 -10.37 8.05
N SER A 26 11.23 -11.49 7.52
CA SER A 26 11.98 -12.39 6.62
C SER A 26 11.65 -12.15 5.14
N ASN A 27 11.09 -10.98 4.81
CA ASN A 27 10.67 -10.60 3.46
C ASN A 27 9.59 -11.49 2.82
N SER A 28 8.94 -12.36 3.59
CA SER A 28 7.83 -13.21 3.15
C SER A 28 6.49 -12.51 3.38
N PHE A 29 5.45 -12.95 2.68
CA PHE A 29 4.10 -12.37 2.82
C PHE A 29 3.24 -13.18 3.79
N ILE A 30 2.56 -12.48 4.69
CA ILE A 30 1.61 -13.03 5.66
C ILE A 30 0.27 -12.30 5.56
N LYS A 31 -0.80 -12.90 6.06
CA LYS A 31 -2.14 -12.31 6.06
C LYS A 31 -2.21 -11.18 7.09
N GLY A 32 -2.59 -10.01 6.62
CA GLY A 32 -2.92 -8.85 7.44
C GLY A 32 -4.42 -8.68 7.64
N ALA A 33 -4.77 -7.89 8.65
CA ALA A 33 -6.15 -7.62 9.00
C ALA A 33 -6.82 -6.54 8.11
N SER A 34 -6.05 -5.67 7.47
CA SER A 34 -6.61 -4.56 6.68
C SER A 34 -5.65 -4.04 5.60
N PRO A 35 -6.18 -3.37 4.56
CA PRO A 35 -5.36 -2.70 3.54
C PRO A 35 -4.41 -1.64 4.09
N ALA A 36 -4.68 -1.08 5.28
CA ALA A 36 -3.82 -0.08 5.92
C ALA A 36 -2.48 -0.66 6.36
N ASN A 37 -2.46 -1.96 6.71
CA ASN A 37 -1.25 -2.65 7.17
C ASN A 37 -0.54 -3.41 6.05
N ALA A 38 -1.15 -3.48 4.87
CA ALA A 38 -0.61 -4.20 3.73
C ALA A 38 0.74 -3.61 3.29
N TYR A 39 1.61 -4.46 2.75
CA TYR A 39 2.85 -3.96 2.15
C TYR A 39 2.52 -3.14 0.89
N LYS A 40 3.06 -1.92 0.84
CA LYS A 40 2.78 -0.94 -0.22
C LYS A 40 3.92 -0.89 -1.23
N PHE A 41 3.66 -1.36 -2.44
CA PHE A 41 4.54 -1.18 -3.58
C PHE A 41 4.33 0.21 -4.17
N LYS A 42 5.42 0.86 -4.58
CA LYS A 42 5.37 2.11 -5.35
C LYS A 42 5.39 1.88 -6.86
N ASP A 43 5.82 0.68 -7.28
CA ASP A 43 5.93 0.26 -8.67
C ASP A 43 4.92 -0.87 -8.96
N GLU A 44 4.10 -0.66 -9.99
CA GLU A 44 3.09 -1.62 -10.44
C GLU A 44 3.73 -2.91 -10.94
N GLU A 45 4.87 -2.81 -11.63
CA GLU A 45 5.54 -3.99 -12.20
C GLU A 45 6.11 -4.88 -11.11
N GLN A 46 6.58 -4.30 -10.01
CA GLN A 46 6.96 -5.05 -8.82
C GLN A 46 5.74 -5.76 -8.19
N ALA A 47 4.61 -5.07 -8.04
CA ALA A 47 3.39 -5.67 -7.50
C ALA A 47 2.92 -6.85 -8.36
N LYS A 48 2.92 -6.71 -9.70
CA LYS A 48 2.59 -7.79 -10.65
C LYS A 48 3.51 -9.00 -10.49
N LYS A 49 4.83 -8.79 -10.43
CA LYS A 49 5.82 -9.87 -10.27
C LYS A 49 5.59 -10.66 -8.97
N VAL A 50 5.39 -9.96 -7.86
CA VAL A 50 5.16 -10.62 -6.57
C VAL A 50 3.79 -11.29 -6.54
N CYS A 51 2.76 -10.67 -7.13
CA CYS A 51 1.43 -11.28 -7.29
C CYS A 51 1.50 -12.61 -8.07
N ALA A 52 2.25 -12.64 -9.18
CA ALA A 52 2.46 -13.85 -9.96
C ALA A 52 3.19 -14.93 -9.14
N MET A 53 4.23 -14.54 -8.39
CA MET A 53 4.95 -15.47 -7.50
C MET A 53 4.05 -16.07 -6.42
N GLN A 54 3.17 -15.28 -5.79
CA GLN A 54 2.23 -15.79 -4.78
C GLN A 54 1.27 -16.83 -5.39
N ASN A 55 0.71 -16.56 -6.57
CA ASN A 55 -0.16 -17.52 -7.26
C ASN A 55 0.59 -18.78 -7.69
N MET A 56 1.82 -18.66 -8.19
CA MET A 56 2.66 -19.81 -8.53
C MET A 56 2.91 -20.70 -7.31
N LEU A 57 3.19 -20.12 -6.14
CA LEU A 57 3.36 -20.89 -4.90
C LEU A 57 2.04 -21.55 -4.47
N ALA A 58 0.92 -20.85 -4.60
CA ALA A 58 -0.41 -21.39 -4.30
C ALA A 58 -0.75 -22.62 -5.15
N GLU A 59 -0.40 -22.58 -6.44
CA GLU A 59 -0.54 -23.72 -7.36
C GLU A 59 0.39 -24.89 -6.99
N ILE A 60 1.69 -24.62 -6.77
CA ILE A 60 2.67 -25.67 -6.41
C ILE A 60 2.27 -26.41 -5.13
N PHE A 61 1.82 -25.69 -4.12
CA PHE A 61 1.44 -26.26 -2.83
C PHE A 61 -0.04 -26.65 -2.75
N ASN A 62 -0.80 -26.45 -3.82
CA ASN A 62 -2.25 -26.71 -3.90
C ASN A 62 -3.02 -26.20 -2.67
N ASN A 63 -2.66 -25.00 -2.18
CA ASN A 63 -3.25 -24.43 -0.97
C ASN A 63 -4.64 -23.81 -1.24
N GLY A 64 -5.03 -23.72 -2.52
CA GLY A 64 -6.30 -23.20 -3.03
C GLY A 64 -6.56 -21.73 -2.68
N THR A 65 -5.50 -20.94 -2.56
CA THR A 65 -5.60 -19.49 -2.45
C THR A 65 -5.33 -18.86 -3.82
N LYS A 66 -5.85 -17.64 -4.01
CA LYS A 66 -5.57 -16.82 -5.20
C LYS A 66 -5.20 -15.43 -4.75
N THR A 67 -4.15 -14.86 -5.32
CA THR A 67 -3.72 -13.50 -5.02
C THR A 67 -4.03 -12.57 -6.18
N TYR A 68 -4.56 -11.38 -5.90
CA TYR A 68 -4.63 -10.27 -6.84
C TYR A 68 -3.92 -9.05 -6.24
N TYR A 69 -3.54 -8.09 -7.09
CA TYR A 69 -3.03 -6.81 -6.65
C TYR A 69 -4.08 -5.73 -6.82
N VAL A 70 -4.02 -4.70 -5.98
CA VAL A 70 -4.90 -3.54 -6.00
C VAL A 70 -4.05 -2.31 -6.30
N LYS A 71 -4.52 -1.48 -7.23
CA LYS A 71 -4.02 -0.10 -7.41
C LYS A 71 -4.85 0.83 -6.53
N GLN A 72 -4.20 1.66 -5.75
CA GLN A 72 -4.83 2.60 -4.83
C GLN A 72 -4.27 4.00 -5.06
N GLU A 73 -5.16 4.96 -5.30
CA GLU A 73 -4.82 6.39 -5.37
C GLU A 73 -5.11 7.02 -4.01
N VAL A 74 -4.07 7.60 -3.39
CA VAL A 74 -4.14 8.11 -2.03
C VAL A 74 -3.94 9.61 -2.03
N ALA A 75 -4.90 10.34 -1.45
CA ALA A 75 -4.77 11.76 -1.15
C ALA A 75 -4.76 11.96 0.38
N ARG A 76 -3.74 12.64 0.91
CA ARG A 76 -3.58 12.93 2.34
C ARG A 76 -3.42 14.42 2.60
N THR A 77 -4.13 14.87 3.63
CA THR A 77 -3.98 16.21 4.20
C THR A 77 -3.67 16.07 5.68
N LYS A 78 -2.58 16.71 6.12
CA LYS A 78 -2.14 16.68 7.51
C LYS A 78 -2.65 17.94 8.20
N TYR A 79 -3.22 17.78 9.38
CA TYR A 79 -3.72 18.87 10.20
C TYR A 79 -3.07 18.80 11.59
N ASN A 80 -2.87 19.96 12.19
CA ASN A 80 -2.53 20.12 13.60
C ASN A 80 -3.74 19.76 14.47
N GLN A 81 -3.51 19.62 15.78
CA GLN A 81 -4.58 19.33 16.75
C GLN A 81 -5.68 20.41 16.79
N ASP A 82 -5.34 21.67 16.46
CA ASP A 82 -6.27 22.80 16.38
C ASP A 82 -7.05 22.86 15.06
N GLY A 83 -6.85 21.89 14.16
CA GLY A 83 -7.51 21.83 12.85
C GLY A 83 -6.84 22.69 11.77
N THR A 84 -5.74 23.39 12.06
CA THR A 84 -4.97 24.12 11.04
C THR A 84 -4.13 23.16 10.20
N ALA A 85 -3.86 23.50 8.93
CA ALA A 85 -3.05 22.65 8.07
C ALA A 85 -1.60 22.53 8.60
N TYR A 86 -1.09 21.30 8.70
CA TYR A 86 0.29 21.04 9.12
C TYR A 86 1.26 21.44 7.99
N LYS A 87 2.14 22.42 8.23
CA LYS A 87 3.19 22.84 7.29
C LYS A 87 4.52 22.18 7.68
N SER A 88 5.07 21.32 6.83
CA SER A 88 6.44 20.81 7.00
C SER A 88 7.46 21.92 6.70
N ALA A 89 8.55 21.99 7.46
CA ALA A 89 9.54 23.07 7.42
C ALA A 89 10.41 23.18 6.13
N GLU A 90 9.98 22.62 5.00
CA GLU A 90 10.73 22.58 3.73
C GLU A 90 10.03 23.26 2.55
N GLU A 91 9.02 24.10 2.79
CA GLU A 91 8.57 25.03 1.74
C GLU A 91 9.16 26.42 2.03
N PRO A 92 10.10 26.93 1.20
CA PRO A 92 10.50 28.32 1.29
C PRO A 92 9.26 29.16 1.01
N SER A 93 8.70 29.73 2.08
CA SER A 93 7.69 30.78 2.01
C SER A 93 8.16 31.80 0.99
N SER A 94 7.46 31.90 -0.14
CA SER A 94 7.59 33.02 -1.06
C SER A 94 7.49 34.28 -0.22
N ARG A 95 8.62 34.98 -0.07
CA ARG A 95 8.64 36.34 0.49
C ARG A 95 7.82 37.18 -0.48
N GLU A 96 6.66 37.64 -0.04
CA GLU A 96 6.06 38.83 -0.64
C GLU A 96 7.06 39.96 -0.40
N GLU A 97 7.71 40.41 -1.49
CA GLU A 97 8.42 41.67 -1.52
C GLU A 97 7.35 42.77 -1.39
N THR A 98 7.31 43.45 -0.25
CA THR A 98 6.63 44.74 -0.13
C THR A 98 7.64 45.84 -0.42
N GLU A 99 7.39 46.59 -1.50
CA GLU A 99 8.00 47.88 -1.86
C GLU A 99 7.95 48.90 -0.71
#